data_AF-A0A496SRG0-F1
#
_entry.id   AF-A0A496SRG0-F1
#
_cell.length_a   1.000
_cell.length_b   1.000
_cell.length_c   1.000
_cell.angle_alpha   90.00
_cell.angle_beta   90.00
_cell.angle_gamma   90.00
#
_symmetry.space_group_name_H-M   'P 1'
#
loop_
_entity.id
_entity.type
_entity.pdbx_description
1 polymer ?
#
loop_
_entity_poly.entity_id
_entity_poly.type
_entity_poly.pdbx_seq_one_letter_code
_entity_poly.pdbx_strand_id
1 'polypeptide(L)'
;YASASYVRLLEQAQIRISMAAAGRPTENAYVERLIRTLKEEEVYLQDYEDFADAYNRIGRFLDEVYMYKRIHSSLGYLTPAEFEAEYYHHLTKFG
;
A
#
# COMPACT_ATOMS: atom_id res chain seq x y z
N TYR A 1 12.76 8.57 8.45
CA TYR A 1 12.02 9.15 7.32
C TYR A 1 12.77 10.24 6.54
N ALA A 2 13.84 10.83 7.06
CA ALA A 2 14.69 11.78 6.31
C ALA A 2 16.13 11.26 6.17
N SER A 3 16.32 10.04 5.66
CA SER A 3 17.66 9.64 5.26
C SER A 3 18.03 10.49 4.04
N ALA A 4 19.11 11.26 4.13
CA ALA A 4 19.56 12.09 3.01
C ALA A 4 19.80 11.25 1.74
N SER A 5 20.18 9.97 1.88
CA SER A 5 20.30 9.04 0.76
C SER A 5 18.95 8.68 0.12
N TYR A 6 17.89 8.55 0.93
CA TYR A 6 16.53 8.25 0.44
C TYR A 6 15.92 9.44 -0.31
N VAL A 7 16.07 10.64 0.24
CA VAL A 7 15.61 11.88 -0.42
C VAL A 7 16.32 12.08 -1.76
N ARG A 8 17.65 11.92 -1.79
CA ARG A 8 18.44 12.05 -3.02
C ARG A 8 18.03 11.05 -4.10
N LEU A 9 17.73 9.80 -3.72
CA LEU A 9 17.26 8.78 -4.67
C LEU A 9 15.95 9.19 -5.34
N LEU A 10 14.99 9.69 -4.55
CA LEU A 10 13.69 10.13 -5.06
C LEU A 10 13.81 11.38 -5.94
N GLU A 11 14.66 12.35 -5.54
CA GLU A 11 14.97 13.53 -6.35
C GLU A 11 15.60 13.16 -7.69
N GLN A 12 16.55 12.21 -7.70
CA GLN A 12 17.17 11.70 -8.93
C GLN A 12 16.16 11.02 -9.86
N ALA A 13 15.17 10.32 -9.29
CA ALA A 13 14.10 9.68 -10.05
C ALA A 13 12.99 10.66 -10.49
N GLN A 14 13.15 11.97 -10.24
CA GLN A 14 12.13 13.01 -10.46
C GLN A 14 10.79 12.71 -9.77
N ILE A 15 10.82 11.93 -8.68
CA ILE A 15 9.64 11.59 -7.90
C ILE A 15 9.36 12.75 -6.94
N ARG A 16 8.15 13.31 -7.01
CA ARG A 16 7.71 14.34 -6.07
C ARG A 16 7.55 13.74 -4.68
N ILE A 17 8.46 14.10 -3.78
CA ILE A 17 8.42 13.66 -2.39
C ILE A 17 7.29 14.42 -1.68
N SER A 18 6.15 13.77 -1.48
CA SER A 18 5.15 14.21 -0.51
C SER A 18 5.58 13.68 0.86
N MET A 19 6.48 14.39 1.53
CA MET A 19 6.58 14.23 2.98
C MET A 19 5.24 14.70 3.51
N ALA A 20 4.46 13.84 4.16
CA ALA A 20 3.18 14.22 4.76
C ALA A 20 3.40 15.52 5.54
N ALA A 21 2.97 16.65 4.99
CA ALA A 21 3.15 17.93 5.63
C ALA A 21 2.37 17.85 6.95
N ALA A 22 2.90 18.45 8.02
CA ALA A 22 2.12 18.62 9.24
C ALA A 22 0.79 19.31 8.87
N GLY A 23 -0.31 18.55 8.80
CA GLY A 23 -1.60 19.04 8.30
C GLY A 23 -2.25 18.31 7.12
N ARG A 24 -1.73 17.18 6.61
CA ARG A 24 -2.50 16.26 5.73
C ARG A 24 -2.79 14.90 6.39
N PRO A 25 -3.73 14.83 7.36
CA PRO A 25 -4.09 13.59 8.05
C PRO A 25 -4.61 12.49 7.12
N THR A 26 -5.14 12.87 5.95
CA THR A 26 -5.78 11.92 5.02
C THR A 26 -4.79 10.97 4.37
N GLU A 27 -3.58 11.41 4.01
CA GLU A 27 -2.55 10.54 3.43
C GLU A 27 -2.08 9.49 4.46
N ASN A 28 -1.92 9.90 5.72
CA ASN A 28 -1.57 8.97 6.79
C ASN A 28 -2.73 8.02 7.12
N ALA A 29 -3.98 8.47 7.03
CA ALA A 29 -5.15 7.64 7.33
C ALA A 29 -5.26 6.40 6.42
N TYR A 30 -4.85 6.48 5.15
CA TYR A 30 -4.82 5.33 4.26
C TYR A 30 -3.77 4.30 4.69
N VAL A 31 -2.55 4.77 5.01
CA VAL A 31 -1.47 3.92 5.51
C VAL A 31 -1.85 3.30 6.85
N GLU A 32 -2.41 4.07 7.78
CA GLU A 32 -2.90 3.57 9.06
C GLU A 32 -3.96 2.48 8.89
N ARG A 33 -4.89 2.66 7.94
CA ARG A 33 -5.92 1.65 7.65
C ARG A 33 -5.31 0.36 7.08
N LEU A 34 -4.35 0.48 6.16
CA LEU A 34 -3.60 -0.66 5.62
C LEU A 34 -2.86 -1.40 6.74
N ILE A 35 -2.09 -0.68 7.57
CA ILE A 35 -1.31 -1.27 8.66
C ILE A 35 -2.21 -1.96 9.69
N ARG A 36 -3.37 -1.38 10.01
CA ARG A 36 -4.36 -2.02 10.89
C ARG A 36 -4.84 -3.35 10.31
N THR A 37 -5.23 -3.37 9.03
CA THR A 37 -5.65 -4.60 8.35
C THR A 37 -4.55 -5.65 8.31
N LEU A 38 -3.32 -5.27 7.97
CA LEU A 38 -2.19 -6.19 7.95
C LEU A 38 -1.98 -6.82 9.34
N LYS A 39 -2.11 -6.02 10.40
CA LYS A 39 -1.98 -6.53 11.76
C LYS A 39 -3.07 -7.52 12.12
N GLU A 40 -4.32 -7.14 11.87
CA GLU A 40 -5.49 -7.93 12.26
C GLU A 40 -5.61 -9.26 11.50
N GLU A 41 -5.19 -9.30 10.24
CA GLU A 41 -5.47 -10.45 9.35
C GLU A 41 -4.27 -11.31 9.00
N GLU A 42 -3.06 -10.84 9.31
CA GLU A 42 -1.83 -11.58 9.04
C GLU A 42 -0.98 -11.64 10.32
N VAL A 43 -0.47 -10.50 10.80
CA VAL A 43 0.53 -10.49 11.89
C VAL A 43 0.01 -11.09 13.19
N TYR A 44 -1.24 -10.83 13.58
CA TYR A 44 -1.79 -11.39 14.83
C TYR A 44 -2.24 -12.84 14.72
N LEU A 45 -2.30 -13.39 13.50
CA LEU A 45 -2.74 -14.76 13.23
C LEU A 45 -1.57 -15.70 12.95
N GLN A 46 -0.35 -15.18 12.82
CA GLN A 46 0.83 -15.94 12.44
C GLN A 46 1.93 -15.81 13.49
N ASP A 47 2.64 -16.92 13.71
CA ASP A 47 3.94 -16.92 14.36
C ASP A 47 5.01 -16.99 13.26
N TYR A 48 5.89 -15.99 13.19
CA TYR A 48 6.99 -15.97 12.24
C TYR A 48 8.22 -16.66 12.81
N GLU A 49 8.87 -17.50 12.01
CA GLU A 49 10.06 -18.22 12.45
C GLU A 49 11.30 -17.31 12.51
N ASP A 50 11.45 -16.46 11.50
CA ASP A 50 12.51 -15.47 11.41
C ASP A 50 12.08 -14.26 10.55
N PHE A 51 13.01 -13.33 10.34
CA PHE A 51 12.75 -12.14 9.53
C PHE A 51 12.43 -12.46 8.06
N ALA A 52 13.08 -13.46 7.48
CA ALA A 52 12.87 -13.82 6.08
C ALA A 52 11.49 -14.45 5.88
N ASP A 53 11.05 -15.31 6.81
CA ASP A 53 9.70 -15.85 6.85
C ASP A 53 8.65 -14.75 6.98
N ALA A 54 8.83 -13.81 7.92
CA ALA A 54 7.95 -12.65 8.06
C ALA A 54 7.86 -11.83 6.77
N TYR A 55 9.01 -11.54 6.15
CA TYR A 55 9.08 -10.77 4.90
C TYR A 55 8.29 -11.46 3.78
N ASN A 56 8.51 -12.77 3.58
CA ASN A 56 7.84 -13.53 2.54
C ASN A 56 6.34 -13.66 2.77
N ARG A 57 5.90 -13.93 4.01
CA ARG A 57 4.49 -14.08 4.37
C ARG A 57 3.72 -12.77 4.26
N ILE A 58 4.29 -11.69 4.79
CA ILE A 58 3.70 -10.35 4.66
C ILE A 58 3.61 -9.95 3.18
N GLY A 59 4.67 -10.19 2.39
CA GLY A 59 4.66 -9.95 0.95
C GLY A 59 3.54 -10.72 0.27
N ARG A 60 3.42 -12.02 0.56
CA ARG A 60 2.34 -12.87 0.04
C ARG A 60 0.96 -12.39 0.45
N PHE A 61 0.77 -11.98 1.70
CA PHE A 61 -0.50 -11.42 2.16
C PHE A 61 -0.88 -10.18 1.34
N LEU A 62 0.07 -9.27 1.12
CA LEU A 62 -0.17 -8.08 0.31
C LEU A 62 -0.53 -8.44 -1.14
N ASP A 63 0.29 -9.29 -1.76
CA ASP A 63 0.22 -9.59 -3.19
C ASP A 63 -0.93 -10.54 -3.55
N GLU A 64 -1.34 -11.45 -2.67
CA GLU A 64 -2.37 -12.46 -2.98
C GLU A 64 -3.69 -12.22 -2.28
N VAL A 65 -3.70 -11.56 -1.10
CA VAL A 65 -4.90 -11.40 -0.28
C VAL A 65 -5.39 -9.96 -0.31
N TYR A 66 -4.54 -9.01 0.08
CA TYR A 66 -4.94 -7.62 0.17
C TYR A 66 -5.27 -7.05 -1.23
N MET A 67 -4.42 -7.29 -2.23
CA MET A 67 -4.61 -6.76 -3.59
C MET A 67 -5.79 -7.37 -4.36
N TYR A 68 -6.06 -8.67 -4.18
CA TYR A 68 -6.99 -9.40 -5.08
C TYR A 68 -8.20 -10.03 -4.39
N LYS A 69 -8.25 -10.08 -3.06
CA LYS A 69 -9.37 -10.72 -2.33
C LYS A 69 -10.10 -9.77 -1.40
N ARG A 70 -9.45 -8.72 -0.93
CA ARG A 70 -10.05 -7.78 0.01
C ARG A 70 -10.91 -6.76 -0.72
N ILE A 71 -12.21 -6.76 -0.42
CA ILE A 71 -13.15 -5.77 -0.95
C ILE A 71 -13.16 -4.52 -0.06
N HIS A 72 -13.03 -3.34 -0.68
CA HIS A 72 -13.05 -2.07 0.03
C HIS A 72 -14.30 -1.25 -0.32
N SER A 73 -15.12 -0.92 0.68
CA SER A 73 -16.30 -0.06 0.50
C SER A 73 -15.93 1.33 -0.05
N SER A 74 -14.75 1.86 0.30
CA SER A 74 -14.23 3.12 -0.23
C SER A 74 -13.81 3.05 -1.69
N LEU A 75 -13.67 1.86 -2.27
CA LEU A 75 -13.36 1.62 -3.67
C LEU A 75 -14.61 1.14 -4.45
N GLY A 76 -15.81 1.44 -3.95
CA GLY A 76 -17.05 1.01 -4.61
C GLY A 76 -17.30 -0.51 -4.51
N TYR A 77 -16.82 -1.15 -3.44
CA TYR A 77 -16.86 -2.61 -3.26
C TYR A 77 -16.01 -3.39 -4.28
N LEU A 78 -14.93 -2.77 -4.77
CA LEU A 78 -13.88 -3.42 -5.55
C LEU A 78 -12.70 -3.83 -4.67
N THR A 79 -11.93 -4.79 -5.16
CA THR A 79 -10.56 -5.04 -4.70
C THR A 79 -9.61 -3.95 -5.21
N PRO A 80 -8.44 -3.74 -4.57
CA PRO A 80 -7.45 -2.80 -5.07
C PRO A 80 -7.03 -3.05 -6.52
N ALA A 81 -6.83 -4.31 -6.90
CA ALA A 81 -6.46 -4.68 -8.27
C ALA A 81 -7.57 -4.39 -9.29
N GLU A 82 -8.84 -4.66 -8.94
CA GLU A 82 -9.98 -4.32 -9.82
C GLU A 82 -10.11 -2.80 -9.98
N PHE A 83 -9.99 -2.05 -8.88
CA PHE A 83 -10.04 -0.59 -8.91
C PHE A 83 -8.92 0.00 -9.79
N GLU A 84 -7.69 -0.52 -9.66
CA GLU A 84 -6.56 -0.10 -10.49
C GLU A 84 -6.78 -0.43 -11.97
N ALA A 85 -7.29 -1.63 -12.28
CA ALA A 85 -7.62 -2.04 -13.64
C ALA A 85 -8.69 -1.13 -14.28
N GLU A 86 -9.76 -0.79 -13.53
CA GLU A 86 -10.76 0.16 -14.00
C GLU A 86 -10.17 1.55 -14.24
N TYR A 87 -9.33 2.04 -13.33
CA TYR A 87 -8.68 3.33 -13.46
C TYR A 87 -7.86 3.45 -14.76
N TYR A 88 -7.02 2.45 -15.07
CA TYR A 88 -6.24 2.46 -16.31
C TYR A 88 -7.09 2.27 -17.57
N HIS A 89 -8.16 1.47 -17.50
CA HIS A 89 -9.11 1.34 -18.60
C HIS A 89 -9.80 2.68 -18.91
N HIS A 90 -10.12 3.46 -17.89
CA HIS A 90 -10.66 4.81 -18.08
C HIS A 90 -9.62 5.77 -18.67
N LEU A 91 -8.37 5.76 -18.18
CA LEU A 91 -7.33 6.65 -18.71
C LEU A 91 -6.99 6.36 -20.19
N THR A 92 -6.95 5.10 -20.58
CA THR A 92 -6.63 4.69 -21.97
C THR A 92 -7.76 4.94 -22.96
N LYS A 93 -9.01 5.09 -22.49
CA LYS A 93 -10.17 5.39 -23.35
C LYS A 93 -10.33 6.88 -23.70
N PHE A 94 -9.64 7.77 -23.00
CA PHE A 94 -9.68 9.22 -23.21
C PHE A 94 -8.33 9.81 -23.65
N GLY A 95 -7.38 8.96 -24.04
CA GLY A 95 -6.06 9.33 -24.57
C GLY A 95 -5.95 9.15 -26.08
#